data_AF-A0A2T3KJZ2-F1
#
_entry.id   AF-A0A2T3KJZ2-F1
#
_cell.length_a   1.000
_cell.length_b   1.000
_cell.length_c   1.000
_cell.angle_alpha   90.00
_cell.angle_beta   90.00
_cell.angle_gamma   90.00
#
_symmetry.space_group_name_H-M   'P 1'
#
loop_
_entity.id
_entity.type
_entity.pdbx_description
1 polymer ?
#
loop_
_entity_poly.entity_id
_entity_poly.type
_entity_poly.pdbx_seq_one_letter_code
_entity_poly.pdbx_strand_id
1 'polypeptide(L)'
;MKKLLLVAAISVMLVGCNSSHTALSQTSSNANAAASNAVQSIASVEKQLPDWIKDDTVTSPLEAIVMGGHTYDAVSFCKPHDCASDFMITLTSDDNHKYSMIVHVKDVPDALNTPSIYATYQYIGQPDQQVKSVFTQALSQNPNWQ
;
A
#
# COMPACT_ATOMS: atom_id res chain seq x y z
N MET A 1 26.40 -25.71 -50.54
CA MET A 1 27.76 -25.34 -50.10
C MET A 1 28.32 -24.28 -51.03
N LYS A 2 28.47 -23.04 -50.56
CA LYS A 2 29.30 -22.01 -51.22
C LYS A 2 30.04 -21.28 -50.10
N LYS A 3 31.36 -21.46 -50.07
CA LYS A 3 32.31 -20.67 -49.29
C LYS A 3 33.05 -19.77 -50.28
N LEU A 4 33.28 -18.52 -49.93
CA LEU A 4 34.42 -17.63 -50.28
C LEU A 4 34.06 -16.26 -49.64
N LEU A 5 34.72 -15.78 -48.57
CA LEU A 5 36.03 -15.07 -48.50
C LEU A 5 36.02 -13.80 -49.39
N LEU A 6 36.48 -12.59 -49.02
CA LEU A 6 37.32 -12.09 -47.93
C LEU A 6 37.24 -10.53 -47.93
N VAL A 7 37.13 -9.94 -46.74
CA VAL A 7 37.67 -8.66 -46.19
C VAL A 7 38.11 -7.51 -47.13
N ALA A 8 37.64 -6.30 -46.80
CA ALA A 8 38.47 -5.09 -46.80
C ALA A 8 38.16 -4.23 -45.56
N ALA A 9 39.19 -3.98 -44.77
CA ALA A 9 39.18 -3.25 -43.52
C ALA A 9 39.39 -1.75 -43.74
N ILE A 10 38.71 -0.90 -42.97
CA ILE A 10 39.25 0.42 -42.57
C ILE A 10 38.93 0.62 -41.09
N SER A 11 40.01 0.77 -40.33
CA SER A 11 40.05 1.05 -38.90
C SER A 11 39.93 2.54 -38.58
N VAL A 12 39.68 2.78 -37.29
CA VAL A 12 40.05 3.95 -36.47
C VAL A 12 39.01 5.06 -36.39
N MET A 13 38.36 5.16 -35.21
CA MET A 13 38.75 6.12 -34.17
C MET A 13 38.14 5.66 -32.83
N LEU A 14 38.99 5.39 -31.84
CA LEU A 14 38.56 5.27 -30.46
C LEU A 14 38.29 6.68 -29.92
N VAL A 15 37.06 6.92 -29.46
CA VAL A 15 36.80 7.96 -28.46
C VAL A 15 36.45 7.23 -27.17
N GLY A 16 37.40 7.23 -26.25
CA GLY A 16 37.12 6.93 -24.85
C GLY A 16 36.62 8.19 -24.15
N CYS A 17 35.56 8.05 -23.37
CA CYS A 17 35.45 8.56 -22.01
C CYS A 17 34.30 7.86 -21.28
N ASN A 18 34.53 7.66 -19.99
CA ASN A 18 33.95 6.66 -19.11
C ASN A 18 32.57 7.04 -18.53
N SER A 19 31.80 5.99 -18.19
CA SER A 19 30.84 5.87 -17.09
C SER A 19 29.82 6.99 -16.84
N SER A 20 28.55 6.71 -17.13
CA SER A 20 27.50 6.61 -16.11
C SER A 20 26.22 6.04 -16.71
N HIS A 21 25.68 5.02 -16.03
CA HIS A 21 24.40 4.39 -16.28
C HIS A 21 23.25 5.42 -16.21
N THR A 22 22.22 5.28 -17.05
CA THR A 22 20.82 5.00 -16.65
C THR A 22 19.89 5.27 -17.82
N ALA A 23 19.03 4.30 -18.11
CA ALA A 23 18.02 4.35 -19.17
C ALA A 23 16.97 5.44 -18.90
N LEU A 24 16.76 6.32 -19.87
CA LEU A 24 15.59 7.18 -19.97
C LEU A 24 14.50 6.43 -20.74
N SER A 25 13.66 5.70 -20.00
CA SER A 25 12.37 5.26 -20.52
C SER A 25 11.41 6.43 -20.43
N GLN A 26 11.12 7.05 -21.57
CA GLN A 26 9.96 7.92 -21.73
C GLN A 26 8.72 7.03 -21.81
N THR A 27 7.91 7.03 -20.75
CA THR A 27 6.60 6.38 -20.77
C THR A 27 5.50 7.43 -20.64
N SER A 28 4.63 7.37 -21.64
CA SER A 28 3.43 8.12 -21.91
C SER A 28 2.56 8.49 -20.71
N SER A 29 2.15 9.76 -20.70
CA SER A 29 1.03 10.28 -19.92
C SER A 29 -0.27 9.64 -20.43
N ASN A 30 -0.97 8.92 -19.56
CA ASN A 30 -2.42 8.71 -19.67
C ASN A 30 -3.00 8.45 -18.28
N ALA A 31 -4.06 9.19 -17.97
CA ALA A 31 -4.66 9.34 -16.66
C ALA A 31 -5.33 8.05 -16.15
N ASN A 32 -4.90 7.60 -14.97
CA ASN A 32 -5.78 7.16 -13.89
C ASN A 32 -4.98 7.18 -12.57
N ALA A 33 -4.82 8.37 -11.98
CA ALA A 33 -4.07 8.55 -10.75
C ALA A 33 -5.03 8.67 -9.56
N ALA A 34 -5.56 7.54 -9.11
CA ALA A 34 -5.79 7.37 -7.67
C ALA A 34 -4.39 7.13 -7.07
N ALA A 35 -3.80 8.19 -6.56
CA ALA A 35 -2.41 8.24 -6.13
C ALA A 35 -2.14 7.19 -5.05
N SER A 36 -1.48 6.11 -5.46
CA SER A 36 -0.78 5.20 -4.57
C SER A 36 0.37 5.96 -3.91
N ASN A 37 0.18 6.45 -2.69
CA ASN A 37 1.26 7.06 -1.91
C ASN A 37 1.51 6.26 -0.62
N ALA A 38 2.74 5.72 -0.58
CA ALA A 38 3.53 5.33 0.58
C ALA A 38 3.02 4.16 1.48
N VAL A 39 3.18 2.94 0.98
CA VAL A 39 3.46 1.78 1.85
C VAL A 39 4.92 1.88 2.31
N GLN A 40 5.17 2.41 3.50
CA GLN A 40 6.39 2.10 4.26
C GLN A 40 6.31 2.57 5.72
N SER A 41 6.13 1.62 6.63
CA SER A 41 7.15 1.43 7.67
C SER A 41 7.22 -0.05 8.05
N ILE A 42 8.36 -0.66 7.74
CA ILE A 42 8.77 -1.99 8.21
C ILE A 42 9.56 -1.72 9.49
N ALA A 43 8.85 -1.54 10.60
CA ALA A 43 9.41 -1.64 11.94
C ALA A 43 8.54 -2.65 12.67
N SER A 44 9.15 -3.66 13.30
CA SER A 44 8.49 -4.83 13.89
C SER A 44 7.18 -4.45 14.60
N VAL A 45 6.06 -4.69 13.92
CA VAL A 45 4.72 -4.15 14.23
C VAL A 45 4.25 -4.51 15.63
N GLU A 46 4.76 -5.59 16.20
CA GLU A 46 4.28 -6.13 17.46
C GLU A 46 4.72 -5.34 18.70
N LYS A 47 5.74 -4.47 18.62
CA LYS A 47 6.39 -3.98 19.86
C LYS A 47 5.80 -2.72 20.49
N GLN A 48 4.86 -2.04 19.85
CA GLN A 48 4.06 -1.02 20.55
C GLN A 48 2.74 -0.80 19.81
N LEU A 49 1.71 -1.53 20.24
CA LEU A 49 0.33 -1.19 19.88
C LEU A 49 -0.06 0.11 20.61
N PRO A 50 -0.83 1.00 19.98
CA PRO A 50 -1.43 2.12 20.68
C PRO A 50 -2.21 1.64 21.91
N ASP A 51 -2.15 2.39 23.01
CA ASP A 51 -2.78 1.93 24.26
C ASP A 51 -4.29 1.76 24.15
N TRP A 52 -4.95 2.58 23.32
CA TRP A 52 -6.40 2.51 23.10
C TRP A 52 -6.87 1.15 22.53
N ILE A 53 -5.98 0.37 21.91
CA ILE A 53 -6.30 -0.97 21.39
C ILE A 53 -6.63 -1.95 22.52
N LYS A 54 -6.12 -1.72 23.74
CA LYS A 54 -6.35 -2.58 24.91
C LYS A 54 -7.64 -2.22 25.65
N ASP A 55 -8.20 -1.05 25.37
CA ASP A 55 -9.34 -0.46 26.09
C ASP A 55 -10.66 -0.69 25.35
N ASP A 56 -11.74 -0.10 25.86
CA ASP A 56 -13.06 -0.13 25.22
C ASP A 56 -13.00 0.46 23.81
N THR A 57 -13.39 -0.33 22.82
CA THR A 57 -13.46 0.09 21.41
C THR A 57 -14.91 0.24 20.98
N VAL A 58 -15.21 1.27 20.19
CA VAL A 58 -16.49 1.34 19.48
C VAL A 58 -16.38 0.51 18.23
N THR A 59 -17.29 -0.45 18.05
CA THR A 59 -17.28 -1.37 16.91
C THR A 59 -18.31 -0.92 15.86
N SER A 60 -17.92 -0.91 14.59
CA SER A 60 -18.83 -0.70 13.46
C SER A 60 -18.59 -1.78 12.40
N PRO A 61 -19.64 -2.51 11.98
CA PRO A 61 -19.50 -3.52 10.94
C PRO A 61 -19.19 -2.87 9.59
N LEU A 62 -18.37 -3.54 8.80
CA LEU A 62 -18.13 -3.20 7.39
C LEU A 62 -18.78 -4.27 6.50
N GLU A 63 -19.01 -3.92 5.25
CA GLU A 63 -19.43 -4.91 4.25
C GLU A 63 -18.30 -5.92 4.02
N ALA A 64 -18.67 -7.20 3.89
CA ALA A 64 -17.73 -8.25 3.54
C ALA A 64 -17.13 -8.00 2.16
N ILE A 65 -15.86 -8.35 1.98
CA ILE A 65 -15.11 -8.07 0.75
C ILE A 65 -14.74 -9.39 0.09
N VAL A 66 -15.02 -9.52 -1.20
CA VAL A 66 -14.62 -10.67 -2.00
C VAL A 66 -13.48 -10.25 -2.93
N MET A 67 -12.31 -10.88 -2.79
CA MET A 67 -11.12 -10.54 -3.59
C MET A 67 -10.26 -11.77 -3.86
N GLY A 68 -9.94 -11.99 -5.13
CA GLY A 68 -9.07 -13.12 -5.55
C GLY A 68 -9.65 -14.49 -5.21
N GLY A 69 -10.97 -14.64 -5.18
CA GLY A 69 -11.65 -15.91 -4.86
C GLY A 69 -11.86 -16.17 -3.37
N HIS A 70 -11.40 -15.28 -2.49
CA HIS A 70 -11.61 -15.36 -1.04
C HIS A 70 -12.63 -14.33 -0.57
N THR A 71 -13.36 -14.67 0.50
CA THR A 71 -14.23 -13.75 1.22
C THR A 71 -13.56 -13.33 2.52
N TYR A 72 -13.65 -12.05 2.84
CA TYR A 72 -13.13 -11.48 4.07
C TYR A 72 -14.26 -10.77 4.82
N ASP A 73 -14.54 -11.23 6.04
CA ASP A 73 -15.38 -10.49 6.97
C ASP A 73 -14.59 -9.31 7.53
N ALA A 74 -15.18 -8.13 7.53
CA ALA A 74 -14.53 -6.89 7.91
C ALA A 74 -15.26 -6.21 9.08
N VAL A 75 -14.49 -5.84 10.11
CA VAL A 75 -15.01 -5.11 11.26
C VAL A 75 -14.07 -3.95 11.56
N SER A 76 -14.65 -2.77 11.80
CA SER A 76 -13.90 -1.60 12.25
C SER A 76 -14.08 -1.38 13.76
N PHE A 77 -13.01 -0.93 14.39
CA PHE A 77 -12.92 -0.55 15.80
C PHE A 77 -12.32 0.84 15.85
N CYS A 78 -12.79 1.72 16.74
CA CYS A 78 -12.19 3.04 16.87
C CYS A 78 -11.97 3.46 18.31
N LYS A 79 -10.98 4.36 18.47
CA LYS A 79 -10.67 5.00 19.74
C LYS A 79 -11.85 5.87 20.17
N PRO A 80 -12.38 5.70 21.40
CA PRO A 80 -13.45 6.54 21.90
C PRO A 80 -13.12 8.03 21.78
N HIS A 81 -14.09 8.81 21.31
CA HIS A 81 -13.99 10.26 21.08
C HIS A 81 -13.01 10.71 19.98
N ASP A 82 -12.38 9.80 19.25
CA ASP A 82 -11.37 10.13 18.24
C ASP A 82 -11.42 9.18 17.02
N CYS A 83 -12.63 8.74 16.65
CA CYS A 83 -12.81 7.67 15.67
C CYS A 83 -12.35 8.00 14.25
N ALA A 84 -12.33 9.28 13.88
CA ALA A 84 -11.85 9.71 12.57
C ALA A 84 -10.33 9.61 12.46
N SER A 85 -9.61 9.81 13.57
CA SER A 85 -8.15 9.87 13.58
C SER A 85 -7.52 8.53 13.92
N ASP A 86 -8.08 7.81 14.88
CA ASP A 86 -7.53 6.56 15.40
C ASP A 86 -8.56 5.42 15.31
N PHE A 87 -8.32 4.51 14.37
CA PHE A 87 -9.17 3.35 14.18
C PHE A 87 -8.38 2.13 13.69
N MET A 88 -9.01 0.97 13.76
CA MET A 88 -8.46 -0.31 13.34
C MET A 88 -9.51 -1.05 12.52
N ILE A 89 -9.08 -1.65 11.41
CA ILE A 89 -9.89 -2.60 10.66
C ILE A 89 -9.32 -3.98 10.91
N THR A 90 -10.17 -4.95 11.22
CA THR A 90 -9.80 -6.37 11.27
C THR A 90 -10.53 -7.13 10.18
N LEU A 91 -9.76 -7.90 9.41
CA LEU A 91 -10.24 -8.83 8.40
C LEU A 91 -10.14 -10.25 8.95
N THR A 92 -11.19 -11.05 8.75
CA THR A 92 -11.17 -12.50 8.98
C THR A 92 -11.37 -13.20 7.64
N SER A 93 -10.40 -14.01 7.21
CA SER A 93 -10.49 -14.81 5.98
C SER A 93 -11.36 -16.05 6.16
N ASP A 94 -11.65 -16.72 5.05
CA ASP A 94 -12.37 -17.99 4.95
C ASP A 94 -11.77 -19.12 5.80
N ASP A 95 -10.45 -19.16 5.96
CA ASP A 95 -9.73 -20.08 6.84
C ASP A 95 -9.66 -19.64 8.31
N ASN A 96 -10.38 -18.59 8.68
CA ASN A 96 -10.40 -17.93 9.99
C ASN A 96 -9.07 -17.26 10.41
N HIS A 97 -8.13 -17.06 9.48
CA HIS A 97 -6.98 -16.22 9.75
C HIS A 97 -7.41 -14.75 9.94
N LYS A 98 -6.75 -14.05 10.87
CA LYS A 98 -7.06 -12.64 11.17
C LYS A 98 -5.91 -11.73 10.84
N TYR A 99 -6.23 -10.64 10.18
CA TYR A 99 -5.31 -9.54 9.90
C TYR A 99 -5.91 -8.27 10.47
N SER A 100 -5.07 -7.38 11.01
CA SER A 100 -5.54 -6.06 11.44
C SER A 100 -4.67 -4.97 10.85
N MET A 101 -5.31 -3.84 10.51
CA MET A 101 -4.65 -2.61 10.09
C MET A 101 -5.08 -1.52 11.05
N ILE A 102 -4.15 -1.02 11.84
CA ILE A 102 -4.32 0.16 12.68
C ILE A 102 -3.99 1.38 11.82
N VAL A 103 -4.87 2.36 11.86
CA VAL A 103 -4.82 3.60 11.10
C VAL A 103 -4.74 4.76 12.08
N HIS A 104 -3.73 5.59 11.89
CA HIS A 104 -3.60 6.87 12.60
C HIS A 104 -3.50 8.00 11.59
N VAL A 105 -4.44 8.94 11.63
CA VAL A 105 -4.46 10.17 10.83
C VAL A 105 -3.93 11.31 11.70
N LYS A 106 -2.98 12.07 11.16
CA LYS A 106 -2.41 13.22 11.86
C LYS A 106 -3.48 14.29 12.13
N ASP A 107 -3.49 14.83 13.35
CA ASP A 107 -4.34 15.97 13.73
C ASP A 107 -3.82 17.28 13.11
N VAL A 108 -4.30 17.56 11.89
CA VAL A 108 -4.08 18.82 11.16
C VAL A 108 -5.37 19.22 10.44
N PRO A 109 -5.65 20.53 10.27
CA PRO A 109 -6.91 20.99 9.65
C PRO A 109 -7.21 20.38 8.27
N ASP A 110 -6.18 20.18 7.46
CA ASP A 110 -6.31 19.64 6.10
C ASP A 110 -6.73 18.15 6.09
N ALA A 111 -6.49 17.41 7.17
CA ALA A 111 -6.84 15.99 7.28
C ALA A 111 -8.35 15.75 7.32
N LEU A 112 -9.15 16.78 7.65
CA LEU A 112 -10.61 16.69 7.61
C LEU A 112 -11.17 16.40 6.21
N ASN A 113 -10.47 16.86 5.17
CA ASN A 113 -10.92 16.73 3.78
C ASN A 113 -10.21 15.61 3.04
N THR A 114 -8.95 15.32 3.36
CA THR A 114 -8.15 14.28 2.68
C THR A 114 -7.37 13.49 3.72
N PRO A 115 -8.03 12.67 4.54
CA PRO A 115 -7.36 11.98 5.65
C PRO A 115 -6.30 10.99 5.17
N SER A 116 -6.43 10.42 3.95
CA SER A 116 -5.55 9.36 3.48
C SER A 116 -4.09 9.80 3.39
N ILE A 117 -3.83 11.05 2.96
CA ILE A 117 -2.48 11.58 2.79
C ILE A 117 -1.78 11.89 4.12
N TYR A 118 -2.55 11.94 5.22
CA TYR A 118 -2.06 12.14 6.58
C TYR A 118 -2.10 10.86 7.42
N ALA A 119 -2.49 9.73 6.81
CA ALA A 119 -2.62 8.45 7.48
C ALA A 119 -1.29 7.69 7.56
N THR A 120 -1.12 6.96 8.65
CA THR A 120 -0.09 5.94 8.82
C THR A 120 -0.76 4.60 9.13
N TYR A 121 -0.09 3.51 8.73
CA TYR A 121 -0.64 2.16 8.80
C TYR A 121 0.30 1.22 9.54
N GLN A 122 -0.23 0.48 10.52
CA GLN A 122 0.46 -0.58 11.25
C GLN A 122 -0.31 -1.90 11.08
N TYR A 123 0.36 -2.95 10.60
CA TYR A 123 -0.26 -4.23 10.21
C TYR A 123 0.04 -5.40 11.15
N ILE A 124 -0.99 -6.02 11.71
CA ILE A 124 -0.90 -7.24 12.53
C ILE A 124 -1.27 -8.46 11.66
N GLY A 125 -0.62 -9.60 11.90
CA GLY A 125 -0.87 -10.84 11.16
C GLY A 125 -0.07 -10.96 9.84
N GLN A 126 0.90 -10.07 9.60
CA GLN A 126 1.80 -10.11 8.43
C GLN A 126 1.05 -10.24 7.08
N PRO A 127 0.11 -9.33 6.77
CA PRO A 127 -0.66 -9.39 5.53
C PRO A 127 0.24 -9.25 4.31
N ASP A 128 -0.01 -10.11 3.31
CA ASP A 128 0.59 -10.00 2.00
C ASP A 128 -0.03 -8.85 1.18
N GLN A 129 0.34 -8.77 -0.10
CA GLN A 129 -0.15 -7.70 -0.97
C GLN A 129 -1.64 -7.81 -1.31
N GLN A 130 -2.19 -9.03 -1.37
CA GLN A 130 -3.61 -9.23 -1.64
C GLN A 130 -4.42 -8.75 -0.43
N VAL A 131 -4.05 -9.17 0.78
CA VAL A 131 -4.75 -8.74 2.01
C VAL A 131 -4.64 -7.24 2.23
N LYS A 132 -3.49 -6.60 1.90
CA LYS A 132 -3.37 -5.13 1.90
C LYS A 132 -4.33 -4.44 0.92
N SER A 133 -4.61 -5.07 -0.22
CA SER A 133 -5.59 -4.56 -1.18
C SER A 133 -7.02 -4.69 -0.65
N VAL A 134 -7.32 -5.75 0.12
CA VAL A 134 -8.59 -5.89 0.85
C VAL A 134 -8.75 -4.79 1.89
N PHE A 135 -7.70 -4.46 2.66
CA PHE A 135 -7.73 -3.32 3.59
C PHE A 135 -8.01 -1.98 2.88
N THR A 136 -7.43 -1.78 1.69
CA THR A 136 -7.70 -0.60 0.87
C THR A 136 -9.17 -0.53 0.47
N GLN A 137 -9.75 -1.67 0.06
CA GLN A 137 -11.18 -1.78 -0.24
C GLN A 137 -12.05 -1.50 0.99
N ALA A 138 -11.65 -1.99 2.17
CA ALA A 138 -12.36 -1.74 3.43
C ALA A 138 -12.38 -0.25 3.79
N LEU A 139 -11.24 0.46 3.64
CA LEU A 139 -11.16 1.90 3.85
C LEU A 139 -12.09 2.68 2.91
N SER A 140 -12.19 2.26 1.64
CA SER A 140 -13.04 2.91 0.65
C SER A 140 -14.55 2.83 0.94
N GLN A 141 -14.97 1.98 1.88
CA GLN A 141 -16.36 1.93 2.32
C GLN A 141 -16.74 3.19 3.15
N ASN A 142 -15.75 3.89 3.72
CA ASN A 142 -15.98 5.21 4.27
C ASN A 142 -15.90 6.24 3.13
N PRO A 143 -16.99 6.94 2.77
CA PRO A 143 -17.00 7.89 1.65
C PRO A 143 -16.11 9.12 1.89
N ASN A 144 -15.72 9.39 3.13
CA ASN A 144 -14.79 10.47 3.47
C ASN A 144 -13.31 10.03 3.37
N TRP A 145 -13.04 8.76 3.07
CA TRP A 145 -11.69 8.24 2.93
C TRP A 145 -11.16 8.45 1.52
N GLN A 146 -10.43 9.55 1.33
CA GLN A 146 -9.83 9.97 0.06
C GLN A 146 -8.40 10.47 0.26
#